data_AF-A0A349UMJ7-F1
#
_entry.id   AF-A0A349UMJ7-F1
#
_cell.length_a   1.000
_cell.length_b   1.000
_cell.length_c   1.000
_cell.angle_alpha   90.00
_cell.angle_beta   90.00
_cell.angle_gamma   90.00
#
_symmetry.space_group_name_H-M   'P 1'
#
loop_
_entity.id
_entity.type
_entity.pdbx_description
1 polymer ?
#
loop_
_entity_poly.entity_id
_entity_poly.type
_entity_poly.pdbx_seq_one_letter_code
_entity_poly.pdbx_strand_id
1 'polypeptide(L)'
;MDLAGSELLEIRMDNPGNAVHRVVFLNTSQLAGMVLPEKIRLELKLGSSVELLRDMIAQLRFAAEEKPAADLDRVLLANGDELFGRATDKTIRLATEFCAEPMSISTGNVRALELSPTHIARAAVQMWDGTVLRGELSPAALTFAVAGGPTLRLHAGEVLGLLRTDAVPPEDLVQKVDKLVAQLGAESHEDREAAMKELEALKGAIVPLLKKHLSSTDPEVRHRVKQLIEKLGEGEKPAGPDGPPGMFGGAAVIPGG
;
A
#
# COMPACT_ATOMS: atom_id res chain seq x y z
N MET A 1 16.49 -14.46 -10.00
CA MET A 1 15.85 -14.11 -8.72
C MET A 1 15.54 -15.41 -8.04
N ASP A 2 16.06 -15.62 -6.84
CA ASP A 2 15.95 -16.90 -6.16
C ASP A 2 14.75 -16.85 -5.21
N LEU A 3 13.88 -17.85 -5.29
CA LEU A 3 12.70 -17.98 -4.46
C LEU A 3 12.88 -19.18 -3.53
N ALA A 4 12.72 -18.95 -2.22
CA ALA A 4 12.70 -20.03 -1.26
C ALA A 4 11.35 -20.77 -1.35
N GLY A 5 11.38 -22.08 -1.57
CA GLY A 5 10.15 -22.88 -1.64
C GLY A 5 9.32 -22.86 -0.34
N SER A 6 9.92 -22.46 0.79
CA SER A 6 9.22 -22.27 2.07
C SER A 6 8.25 -21.08 2.06
N GLU A 7 8.38 -20.16 1.11
CA GLU A 7 7.58 -18.93 1.03
C GLU A 7 6.55 -18.99 -0.12
N LEU A 8 6.55 -20.10 -0.86
CA LEU A 8 5.66 -20.34 -1.98
C LEU A 8 4.52 -21.26 -1.55
N LEU A 9 3.32 -20.96 -2.02
CA LEU A 9 2.18 -21.86 -1.94
C LEU A 9 2.20 -22.83 -3.14
N GLU A 10 2.37 -22.28 -4.34
CA GLU A 10 2.43 -23.05 -5.57
C GLU A 10 3.11 -22.30 -6.73
N ILE A 11 3.59 -23.07 -7.70
CA ILE A 11 4.01 -22.60 -9.03
C ILE A 11 3.17 -23.34 -10.06
N ARG A 12 2.35 -22.61 -10.81
CA ARG A 12 1.59 -23.15 -11.95
C ARG A 12 2.41 -22.96 -13.21
N MET A 13 2.73 -24.06 -13.87
CA MET A 13 3.47 -24.04 -15.12
C MET A 13 2.48 -24.07 -16.28
N ASP A 14 2.66 -23.12 -17.20
CA ASP A 14 2.10 -23.16 -18.56
C ASP A 14 0.57 -23.27 -18.67
N ASN A 15 -0.03 -22.11 -18.94
CA ASN A 15 -1.40 -22.02 -19.42
C ASN A 15 -1.36 -22.30 -20.94
N PRO A 16 -2.20 -23.18 -21.49
CA PRO A 16 -2.22 -23.41 -22.94
C PRO A 16 -2.41 -22.08 -23.69
N GLY A 17 -1.35 -21.62 -24.36
CA GLY A 17 -1.33 -20.39 -25.17
C GLY A 17 -0.43 -19.25 -24.66
N ASN A 18 0.14 -19.31 -23.46
CA ASN A 18 1.06 -18.28 -22.96
C ASN A 18 2.23 -18.89 -22.17
N ALA A 19 3.47 -18.62 -22.60
CA ALA A 19 4.71 -19.16 -22.01
C ALA A 19 5.08 -18.58 -20.63
N VAL A 20 4.11 -18.08 -19.86
CA VAL A 20 4.34 -17.39 -18.58
C VAL A 20 3.80 -18.25 -17.44
N HIS A 21 4.69 -18.69 -16.56
CA HIS A 21 4.33 -19.42 -15.35
C HIS A 21 3.81 -18.45 -14.29
N ARG A 22 3.00 -18.93 -13.35
CA ARG A 22 2.45 -18.13 -12.26
C ARG A 22 2.93 -18.68 -10.92
N VAL A 23 3.58 -17.83 -10.14
CA VAL A 23 3.99 -18.11 -8.77
C VAL A 23 2.93 -17.55 -7.82
N VAL A 24 2.51 -18.34 -6.85
CA VAL A 24 1.63 -17.92 -5.75
C VAL A 24 2.38 -18.07 -4.44
N PHE A 25 2.49 -16.97 -3.68
CA PHE A 25 3.15 -16.92 -2.38
C PHE A 25 2.20 -17.30 -1.25
N LEU A 26 2.73 -17.62 -0.06
CA LEU A 26 1.91 -17.92 1.12
C LEU A 26 1.00 -16.77 1.54
N ASN A 27 1.40 -15.53 1.26
CA ASN A 27 0.60 -14.34 1.52
C ASN A 27 -0.40 -14.00 0.42
N THR A 28 -0.67 -14.95 -0.50
CA THR A 28 -1.56 -14.82 -1.66
C THR A 28 -1.05 -13.91 -2.80
N SER A 29 0.17 -13.38 -2.69
CA SER A 29 0.77 -12.65 -3.82
C SER A 29 0.86 -13.55 -5.03
N GLN A 30 0.62 -12.98 -6.20
CA GLN A 30 0.74 -13.65 -7.49
C GLN A 30 1.76 -12.92 -8.34
N LEU A 31 2.68 -13.67 -8.95
CA LEU A 31 3.68 -13.12 -9.84
C LEU A 31 3.83 -14.00 -11.07
N ALA A 32 3.55 -13.43 -12.24
CA ALA A 32 3.78 -14.07 -13.52
C ALA A 32 5.24 -13.90 -13.95
N GLY A 33 5.86 -14.96 -14.45
CA GLY A 33 7.25 -14.92 -14.91
C GLY A 33 7.72 -16.20 -15.59
N MET A 34 8.97 -16.20 -16.05
CA MET A 34 9.61 -17.38 -16.64
C MET A 34 10.45 -18.11 -15.60
N VAL A 35 10.32 -19.43 -15.53
CA VAL A 35 11.15 -20.31 -14.71
C VAL A 35 12.32 -20.73 -15.59
N LEU A 36 13.50 -20.13 -15.36
CA LEU A 36 14.65 -20.27 -16.23
C LEU A 36 15.32 -21.66 -16.25
N PRO A 37 15.41 -22.44 -15.16
CA PRO A 37 16.02 -23.76 -15.26
C PRO A 37 15.10 -24.70 -16.06
N GLU A 38 15.63 -25.27 -17.14
CA GLU A 38 14.96 -26.31 -17.94
C GLU A 38 14.70 -27.56 -17.11
N LYS A 39 15.54 -27.83 -16.12
CA LYS A 39 15.44 -28.98 -15.23
C LYS A 39 15.29 -28.53 -13.78
N ILE A 40 14.26 -29.02 -13.11
CA ILE A 40 13.96 -28.71 -11.72
C ILE A 40 14.38 -29.89 -10.86
N ARG A 41 15.30 -29.63 -9.93
CA ARG A 41 15.73 -30.60 -8.93
C ARG A 41 14.88 -30.47 -7.68
N LEU A 42 14.21 -31.55 -7.29
CA LEU A 42 13.37 -31.64 -6.11
C LEU A 42 14.01 -32.60 -5.09
N GLU A 43 14.21 -32.13 -3.86
CA GLU A 43 14.64 -32.99 -2.76
C GLU A 43 13.40 -33.57 -2.06
N LEU A 44 13.32 -34.90 -2.02
CA LEU A 44 12.24 -35.62 -1.36
C LEU A 44 12.59 -35.82 0.11
N LYS A 45 11.57 -35.88 0.99
CA LYS A 45 11.75 -36.10 2.45
C LYS A 45 12.52 -37.37 2.79
N LEU A 46 12.55 -38.35 1.89
CA LEU A 46 13.28 -39.61 2.04
C LEU A 46 14.77 -39.51 1.64
N GLY A 47 15.28 -38.31 1.35
CA GLY A 47 16.68 -38.04 1.03
C GLY A 47 17.07 -38.28 -0.43
N SER A 48 16.16 -38.78 -1.26
CA SER A 48 16.37 -38.87 -2.71
C SER A 48 16.09 -37.54 -3.39
N SER A 49 16.88 -37.20 -4.41
CA SER A 49 16.56 -36.08 -5.30
C SER A 49 16.03 -36.60 -6.63
N VAL A 50 14.98 -35.97 -7.14
CA VAL A 50 14.45 -36.22 -8.48
C VAL A 50 14.70 -34.98 -9.34
N GLU A 51 15.17 -35.20 -10.56
CA GLU A 51 15.35 -34.15 -11.56
C GLU A 51 14.27 -34.33 -12.63
N LEU A 52 13.43 -33.31 -12.80
CA LEU A 52 12.32 -33.31 -13.76
C LEU A 52 12.56 -32.22 -14.80
N LEU A 53 12.20 -32.48 -16.05
CA LEU A 53 12.13 -31.42 -17.05
C LEU A 53 10.96 -30.48 -16.71
N ARG A 54 11.15 -29.18 -16.93
CA ARG A 54 10.16 -28.13 -16.64
C ARG A 54 8.84 -28.35 -17.38
N ASP A 55 8.90 -28.83 -18.62
CA ASP A 55 7.75 -29.13 -19.47
C ASP A 55 6.93 -30.34 -19.00
N MET A 56 7.51 -31.21 -18.16
CA MET A 56 6.82 -32.34 -17.54
C MET A 56 6.03 -31.95 -16.28
N ILE A 57 6.14 -30.70 -15.83
CA ILE A 57 5.55 -30.23 -14.59
C ILE A 57 4.39 -29.31 -14.96
N ALA A 58 3.16 -29.67 -14.59
CA ALA A 58 2.01 -28.78 -14.71
C ALA A 58 1.89 -27.83 -13.51
N GLN A 59 2.20 -28.33 -12.31
CA GLN A 59 2.07 -27.57 -11.07
C GLN A 59 3.02 -28.12 -10.01
N LEU A 60 3.67 -27.22 -9.28
CA LEU A 60 4.38 -27.52 -8.04
C LEU A 60 3.59 -26.92 -6.88
N ARG A 61 3.19 -27.73 -5.92
CA ARG A 61 2.51 -27.27 -4.70
C ARG A 61 3.36 -27.58 -3.49
N PHE A 62 3.57 -26.60 -2.63
CA PHE A 62 4.38 -26.74 -1.42
C PHE A 62 3.47 -27.10 -0.24
N ALA A 63 4.02 -27.85 0.72
CA ALA A 63 3.28 -28.33 1.89
C ALA A 63 3.19 -27.24 2.99
N ALA A 64 2.73 -26.06 2.61
CA ALA A 64 2.57 -24.92 3.48
C ALA A 64 1.12 -24.41 3.44
N GLU A 65 0.67 -23.83 4.54
CA GLU A 65 -0.67 -23.26 4.66
C GLU A 65 -0.66 -21.79 4.24
N GLU A 66 -1.74 -21.37 3.60
CA GLU A 66 -1.96 -19.98 3.24
C GLU A 66 -1.98 -19.10 4.48
N LYS A 67 -1.25 -17.99 4.44
CA LYS A 67 -1.14 -17.02 5.53
C LYS A 67 -1.44 -15.62 4.99
N PRO A 68 -2.72 -15.27 4.82
CA PRO A 68 -3.08 -13.93 4.38
C PRO A 68 -2.60 -12.90 5.39
N ALA A 69 -2.00 -11.82 4.90
CA ALA A 69 -1.42 -10.77 5.74
C ALA A 69 -2.17 -9.47 5.51
N ALA A 70 -3.12 -9.19 6.41
CA ALA A 70 -4.01 -8.02 6.33
C ALA A 70 -3.30 -6.68 6.58
N ASP A 71 -2.08 -6.71 7.09
CA ASP A 71 -1.25 -5.56 7.45
C ASP A 71 -0.20 -5.18 6.40
N LEU A 72 -0.21 -5.83 5.24
CA LEU A 72 0.71 -5.55 4.14
C LEU A 72 0.15 -4.52 3.17
N ASP A 73 1.05 -3.78 2.52
CA ASP A 73 0.71 -2.97 1.36
C ASP A 73 0.31 -3.88 0.20
N ARG A 74 -0.62 -3.43 -0.64
CA ARG A 74 -1.09 -4.14 -1.83
C ARG A 74 -0.69 -3.36 -3.08
N VAL A 75 -0.04 -4.03 -4.04
CA VAL A 75 0.23 -3.49 -5.37
C VAL A 75 -0.54 -4.29 -6.40
N LEU A 76 -1.28 -3.61 -7.27
CA LEU A 76 -1.89 -4.22 -8.45
C LEU A 76 -1.06 -3.91 -9.68
N LEU A 77 -0.73 -4.94 -10.46
CA LEU A 77 0.02 -4.83 -11.69
C LEU A 77 -0.90 -4.81 -12.93
N ALA A 78 -0.40 -4.26 -14.03
CA ALA A 78 -1.11 -4.11 -15.30
C ALA A 78 -1.51 -5.45 -15.95
N ASN A 79 -0.80 -6.53 -15.63
CA ASN A 79 -1.12 -7.90 -16.06
C ASN A 79 -2.17 -8.60 -15.17
N GLY A 80 -2.73 -7.90 -14.18
CA GLY A 80 -3.69 -8.44 -13.22
C GLY A 80 -3.09 -9.16 -12.01
N ASP A 81 -1.76 -9.19 -11.90
CA ASP A 81 -1.08 -9.75 -10.73
C ASP A 81 -1.23 -8.83 -9.51
N GLU A 82 -1.33 -9.46 -8.34
CA GLU A 82 -1.44 -8.77 -7.05
C GLU A 82 -0.26 -9.13 -6.17
N LEU A 83 0.43 -8.12 -5.64
CA LEU A 83 1.55 -8.31 -4.74
C LEU A 83 1.23 -7.75 -3.37
N PHE A 84 1.51 -8.52 -2.32
CA PHE A 84 1.40 -8.10 -0.93
C PHE A 84 2.79 -8.01 -0.31
N GLY A 85 3.09 -6.86 0.30
CA GLY A 85 4.44 -6.54 0.72
C GLY A 85 4.59 -5.16 1.33
N ARG A 86 5.74 -4.53 1.11
CA ARG A 86 6.06 -3.18 1.60
C ARG A 86 6.78 -2.38 0.52
N ALA A 87 6.36 -1.14 0.30
CA ALA A 87 7.16 -0.21 -0.49
C ALA A 87 8.45 0.14 0.27
N THR A 88 9.61 -0.04 -0.36
CA THR A 88 10.92 0.17 0.30
C THR A 88 11.51 1.55 0.03
N ASP A 89 11.01 2.26 -0.98
CA ASP A 89 11.44 3.63 -1.24
C ASP A 89 11.03 4.52 -0.06
N LYS A 90 11.98 5.29 0.47
CA LYS A 90 11.68 6.24 1.56
C LYS A 90 10.88 7.44 1.06
N THR A 91 11.11 7.82 -0.19
CA THR A 91 10.52 9.01 -0.81
C THR A 91 10.11 8.71 -2.23
N ILE A 92 8.93 9.18 -2.61
CA ILE A 92 8.43 9.24 -3.98
C ILE A 92 8.62 10.66 -4.48
N ARG A 93 9.15 10.86 -5.70
CA ARG A 93 9.18 12.20 -6.31
C ARG A 93 8.11 12.33 -7.37
N LEU A 94 7.40 13.45 -7.33
CA LEU A 94 6.29 13.75 -8.21
C LEU A 94 6.54 15.10 -8.90
N ALA A 95 6.77 15.07 -10.20
CA ALA A 95 6.85 16.27 -11.03
C ALA A 95 5.43 16.79 -11.30
N THR A 96 5.09 17.96 -10.77
CA THR A 96 3.78 18.59 -11.01
C THR A 96 3.93 19.72 -12.01
N GLU A 97 2.86 20.05 -12.72
CA GLU A 97 2.87 21.14 -13.73
C GLU A 97 3.16 22.52 -13.12
N PHE A 98 3.03 22.66 -11.79
CA PHE A 98 3.19 23.94 -11.07
C PHE A 98 4.58 24.11 -10.43
N CYS A 99 5.39 23.06 -10.38
CA CYS A 99 6.70 23.09 -9.73
C CYS A 99 7.80 22.90 -10.77
N ALA A 100 8.82 23.76 -10.75
CA ALA A 100 10.00 23.61 -11.60
C ALA A 100 10.82 22.35 -11.25
N GLU A 101 10.77 21.93 -9.98
CA GLU A 101 11.46 20.74 -9.47
C GLU A 101 10.45 19.69 -8.97
N PRO A 102 10.75 18.38 -9.10
CA PRO A 102 9.90 17.33 -8.56
C PRO A 102 9.74 17.43 -7.04
N MET A 103 8.49 17.38 -6.58
CA MET A 103 8.16 17.38 -5.16
C MET A 103 8.56 16.03 -4.53
N SER A 104 9.30 16.07 -3.42
CA SER A 104 9.66 14.87 -2.66
C SER A 104 8.61 14.59 -1.59
N ILE A 105 7.96 13.43 -1.68
CA ILE A 105 6.89 12.99 -0.78
C ILE A 105 7.41 11.78 -0.01
N SER A 106 7.31 11.79 1.32
CA SER A 106 7.62 10.60 2.13
C SER A 106 6.63 9.49 1.79
N THR A 107 7.13 8.30 1.43
CA THR A 107 6.28 7.15 1.12
C THR A 107 5.40 6.78 2.32
N GLY A 108 5.89 7.01 3.54
CA GLY A 108 5.14 6.88 4.81
C GLY A 108 3.80 7.59 4.82
N ASN A 109 3.73 8.74 4.15
CA ASN A 109 2.56 9.61 4.12
C ASN A 109 1.60 9.26 2.97
N VAL A 110 1.97 8.34 2.09
CA VAL A 110 1.16 7.93 0.93
C VAL A 110 0.20 6.83 1.38
N ARG A 111 -1.09 7.07 1.17
CA ARG A 111 -2.16 6.10 1.42
C ARG A 111 -2.46 5.26 0.19
N ALA A 112 -2.60 5.93 -0.95
CA ALA A 112 -2.79 5.27 -2.23
C ALA A 112 -2.00 5.98 -3.32
N LEU A 113 -1.56 5.22 -4.32
CA LEU A 113 -0.94 5.73 -5.53
C LEU A 113 -1.59 5.01 -6.70
N GLU A 114 -2.10 5.76 -7.65
CA GLU A 114 -2.74 5.25 -8.86
C GLU A 114 -1.96 5.75 -10.07
N LEU A 115 -1.59 4.86 -10.99
CA LEU A 115 -0.93 5.24 -12.22
C LEU A 115 -1.90 5.16 -13.40
N SER A 116 -1.75 6.09 -14.33
CA SER A 116 -2.56 6.11 -15.54
C SER A 116 -2.12 5.00 -16.50
N PRO A 117 -3.03 4.11 -16.96
CA PRO A 117 -2.69 3.12 -17.97
C PRO A 117 -2.44 3.74 -19.36
N THR A 118 -2.93 4.96 -19.60
CA THR A 118 -2.80 5.67 -20.88
C THR A 118 -1.61 6.61 -20.93
N HIS A 119 -1.04 6.98 -19.78
CA HIS A 119 0.05 7.94 -19.66
C HIS A 119 1.09 7.40 -18.71
N ILE A 120 2.17 6.85 -19.28
CA ILE A 120 3.30 6.30 -18.54
C ILE A 120 3.76 7.32 -17.50
N ALA A 121 3.99 6.85 -16.26
CA ALA A 121 4.45 7.64 -15.12
C ALA A 121 3.47 8.70 -14.58
N ARG A 122 2.37 9.03 -15.26
CA ARG A 122 1.37 9.94 -14.68
C ARG A 122 0.66 9.24 -13.52
N ALA A 123 0.71 9.85 -12.34
CA ALA A 123 0.16 9.28 -11.13
C ALA A 123 -0.72 10.27 -10.36
N ALA A 124 -1.71 9.72 -9.66
CA ALA A 124 -2.45 10.37 -8.60
C ALA A 124 -2.02 9.75 -7.26
N VAL A 125 -1.42 10.55 -6.40
CA VAL A 125 -0.95 10.14 -5.07
C VAL A 125 -1.91 10.68 -4.03
N GLN A 126 -2.68 9.79 -3.41
CA GLN A 126 -3.50 10.12 -2.25
C GLN A 126 -2.67 10.01 -0.98
N MET A 127 -2.61 11.10 -0.25
CA MET A 127 -1.93 11.23 1.02
C MET A 127 -2.79 10.68 2.17
N TRP A 128 -2.15 10.46 3.32
CA TRP A 128 -2.78 9.98 4.55
C TRP A 128 -3.96 10.86 5.02
N ASP A 129 -3.92 12.17 4.74
CA ASP A 129 -4.95 13.16 5.06
C ASP A 129 -6.09 13.23 4.03
N GLY A 130 -6.02 12.41 2.97
CA GLY A 130 -6.98 12.39 1.87
C GLY A 130 -6.67 13.37 0.73
N THR A 131 -5.66 14.25 0.88
CA THR A 131 -5.22 15.15 -0.19
C THR A 131 -4.71 14.34 -1.38
N VAL A 132 -5.09 14.72 -2.61
CA VAL A 132 -4.63 14.05 -3.84
C VAL A 132 -3.69 14.97 -4.61
N LEU A 133 -2.46 14.50 -4.79
CA LEU A 133 -1.44 15.15 -5.62
C LEU A 133 -1.39 14.47 -6.99
N ARG A 134 -1.34 15.24 -8.07
CA ARG A 134 -1.25 14.71 -9.43
C ARG A 134 0.02 15.19 -10.11
N GLY A 135 0.69 14.30 -10.81
CA GLY A 135 1.92 14.63 -11.53
C GLY A 135 2.53 13.41 -12.21
N GLU A 136 3.81 13.51 -12.56
CA GLU A 136 4.59 12.43 -13.15
C GLU A 136 5.60 11.87 -12.13
N LEU A 137 5.62 10.55 -11.99
CA LEU A 137 6.51 9.84 -11.09
C LEU A 137 7.97 9.91 -11.58
N SER A 138 8.89 10.34 -10.72
CA SER A 138 10.30 10.49 -11.07
C SER A 138 11.23 9.90 -9.98
N PRO A 139 11.98 8.82 -10.25
CA PRO A 139 11.98 8.05 -11.49
C PRO A 139 10.64 7.33 -11.69
N ALA A 140 10.35 6.92 -12.93
CA ALA A 140 9.17 6.13 -13.29
C ALA A 140 9.27 4.66 -12.82
N ALA A 141 9.65 4.44 -11.57
CA ALA A 141 9.78 3.13 -10.94
C ALA A 141 9.56 3.23 -9.42
N LEU A 142 9.05 2.15 -8.85
CA LEU A 142 8.87 1.93 -7.41
C LEU A 142 9.60 0.63 -7.01
N THR A 143 10.14 0.60 -5.81
CA THR A 143 10.77 -0.58 -5.23
C THR A 143 9.84 -1.19 -4.19
N PHE A 144 9.50 -2.47 -4.37
CA PHE A 144 8.52 -3.18 -3.58
C PHE A 144 9.07 -4.51 -3.08
N ALA A 145 9.11 -4.71 -1.77
CA ALA A 145 9.50 -5.97 -1.15
C ALA A 145 8.26 -6.83 -0.91
N VAL A 146 8.10 -7.91 -1.68
CA VAL A 146 7.03 -8.90 -1.47
C VAL A 146 7.27 -9.62 -0.15
N ALA A 147 6.27 -9.77 0.71
CA ALA A 147 6.49 -10.44 2.00
C ALA A 147 6.77 -11.94 1.80
N GLY A 148 7.85 -12.44 2.40
CA GLY A 148 8.39 -13.78 2.13
C GLY A 148 9.03 -13.91 0.73
N GLY A 149 9.10 -12.83 -0.03
CA GLY A 149 9.49 -12.86 -1.42
C GLY A 149 10.69 -11.97 -1.73
N PRO A 150 10.91 -11.71 -3.03
CA PRO A 150 11.96 -10.81 -3.49
C PRO A 150 11.63 -9.34 -3.26
N THR A 151 12.66 -8.51 -3.43
CA THR A 151 12.48 -7.09 -3.74
C THR A 151 12.41 -6.90 -5.24
N LEU A 152 11.30 -6.34 -5.72
CA LEU A 152 11.03 -6.05 -7.12
C LEU A 152 11.19 -4.57 -7.38
N ARG A 153 11.75 -4.23 -8.54
CA ARG A 153 11.73 -2.87 -9.10
C ARG A 153 10.62 -2.82 -10.14
N LEU A 154 9.50 -2.23 -9.76
CA LEU A 154 8.28 -2.15 -10.57
C LEU A 154 8.30 -0.84 -11.36
N HIS A 155 8.22 -0.93 -12.68
CA HIS A 155 8.16 0.24 -13.54
C HIS A 155 6.76 0.84 -13.55
N ALA A 156 6.65 2.15 -13.80
CA ALA A 156 5.36 2.85 -13.81
C ALA A 156 4.33 2.26 -14.79
N GLY A 157 4.77 1.65 -15.90
CA GLY A 157 3.88 0.97 -16.85
C GLY A 157 3.39 -0.40 -16.39
N GLU A 158 4.03 -0.98 -15.36
CA GLU A 158 3.69 -2.30 -14.81
C GLU A 158 2.71 -2.19 -13.64
N VAL A 159 2.63 -1.02 -13.00
CA VAL A 159 1.82 -0.81 -11.79
C VAL A 159 0.55 -0.06 -12.16
N LEU A 160 -0.60 -0.56 -11.74
CA LEU A 160 -1.88 0.15 -11.82
C LEU A 160 -2.13 0.96 -10.55
N GLY A 161 -1.81 0.37 -9.39
CA GLY A 161 -1.90 1.09 -8.13
C GLY A 161 -1.20 0.41 -6.97
N LEU A 162 -0.96 1.20 -5.93
CA LEU A 162 -0.40 0.82 -4.63
C LEU A 162 -1.37 1.33 -3.56
N LEU A 163 -1.79 0.45 -2.67
CA LEU A 163 -2.58 0.77 -1.48
C LEU A 163 -1.77 0.42 -0.24
N ARG A 164 -1.57 1.40 0.64
CA ARG A 164 -0.88 1.21 1.92
C ARG A 164 -1.86 1.08 3.06
N THR A 165 -1.63 0.10 3.92
CA THR A 165 -2.46 -0.16 5.10
C THR A 165 -2.08 0.72 6.29
N ASP A 166 -0.83 1.20 6.32
CA ASP A 166 -0.23 1.91 7.45
C ASP A 166 0.31 3.30 7.07
N ALA A 167 -0.45 4.07 6.30
CA ALA A 167 -0.10 5.46 6.04
C ALA A 167 -0.01 6.23 7.38
N VAL A 168 1.17 6.73 7.71
CA VAL A 168 1.45 7.44 8.95
C VAL A 168 1.49 8.95 8.65
N PRO A 169 0.92 9.80 9.52
CA PRO A 169 1.11 11.23 9.41
C PRO A 169 2.60 11.63 9.52
N PRO A 170 3.00 12.75 8.88
CA PRO A 170 4.32 13.35 9.05
C PRO A 170 4.69 13.54 10.52
N GLU A 171 5.94 13.28 10.90
CA GLU A 171 6.39 13.36 12.29
C GLU A 171 6.27 14.78 12.87
N ASP A 172 6.55 15.81 12.07
CA ASP A 172 6.39 17.22 12.44
C ASP A 172 4.93 17.55 12.78
N LEU A 173 3.98 16.96 12.05
CA LEU A 173 2.57 17.12 12.35
C LEU A 173 2.18 16.39 13.64
N VAL A 174 2.70 15.18 13.87
CA VAL A 174 2.48 14.45 15.13
C VAL A 174 2.97 15.27 16.32
N GLN A 175 4.19 15.78 16.25
CA GLN A 175 4.77 16.65 17.29
C GLN A 175 3.96 17.93 17.48
N LYS A 176 3.49 18.55 16.39
CA LYS A 176 2.62 19.74 16.46
C LYS A 176 1.31 19.42 17.16
N VAL A 177 0.65 18.32 16.80
CA VAL A 177 -0.62 17.89 17.41
C VAL A 177 -0.41 17.58 18.90
N ASP A 178 0.64 16.85 19.26
CA ASP A 178 0.95 16.54 20.66
C ASP A 178 1.18 17.81 21.49
N LYS A 179 1.89 18.79 20.92
CA LYS A 179 2.09 20.10 21.56
C LYS A 179 0.76 20.85 21.77
N LEU A 180 -0.10 20.90 20.74
CA LEU A 180 -1.40 21.55 20.82
C LEU A 180 -2.32 20.85 21.83
N VAL A 181 -2.31 19.52 21.87
CA VAL A 181 -3.08 18.74 22.86
C VAL A 181 -2.59 19.02 24.28
N ALA A 182 -1.27 19.14 24.50
CA ALA A 182 -0.74 19.54 25.81
C ALA A 182 -1.21 20.96 26.21
N GLN A 183 -1.31 21.88 25.25
CA GLN A 183 -1.82 23.24 25.48
C GLN A 183 -3.32 23.27 25.81
N LEU A 184 -4.11 22.25 25.46
CA LEU A 184 -5.51 22.15 25.89
C LEU A 184 -5.66 21.99 27.41
N GLY A 185 -4.61 21.55 28.11
CA GLY A 185 -4.55 21.47 29.57
C GLY A 185 -3.90 22.69 30.23
N ALA A 186 -3.59 23.75 29.48
CA ALA A 186 -2.97 24.96 30.04
C ALA A 186 -3.93 25.68 31.01
N GLU A 187 -3.37 26.30 32.06
CA GLU A 187 -4.16 27.09 33.03
C GLU A 187 -4.83 28.31 32.37
N SER A 188 -4.12 28.92 31.40
CA SER A 188 -4.62 30.05 30.62
C SER A 188 -5.79 29.62 29.72
N HIS A 189 -6.91 30.33 29.81
CA HIS A 189 -8.04 30.13 28.91
C HIS A 189 -7.69 30.48 27.46
N GLU A 190 -6.89 31.52 27.25
CA GLU A 190 -6.52 32.01 25.92
C GLU A 190 -5.69 30.97 25.15
N ASP A 191 -4.72 30.34 25.81
CA ASP A 191 -3.88 29.30 25.20
C ASP A 191 -4.69 28.07 24.80
N ARG A 192 -5.68 27.68 25.63
CA ARG A 192 -6.56 26.54 25.34
C ARG A 192 -7.44 26.79 24.12
N GLU A 193 -8.01 27.99 24.01
CA GLU A 193 -8.85 28.36 22.85
C GLU A 193 -8.03 28.48 21.57
N ALA A 194 -6.82 29.06 21.67
CA ALA A 194 -5.89 29.13 20.54
C ALA A 194 -5.52 27.71 20.05
N ALA A 195 -5.17 26.81 20.96
CA ALA A 195 -4.84 25.43 20.64
C ALA A 195 -6.03 24.67 20.02
N MET A 196 -7.24 24.87 20.55
CA MET A 196 -8.47 24.28 20.00
C MET A 196 -8.71 24.75 18.56
N LYS A 197 -8.60 26.06 18.31
CA LYS A 197 -8.77 26.64 16.97
C LYS A 197 -7.72 26.13 15.98
N GLU A 198 -6.48 25.96 16.42
CA GLU A 198 -5.41 25.39 15.58
C GLU A 198 -5.67 23.92 15.25
N LEU A 199 -6.12 23.11 16.21
CA LEU A 199 -6.48 21.72 15.96
C LEU A 199 -7.68 21.61 15.00
N GLU A 200 -8.68 22.48 15.13
CA GLU A 200 -9.82 22.53 14.20
C GLU A 200 -9.38 22.87 12.77
N ALA A 201 -8.37 23.74 12.60
CA ALA A 201 -7.86 24.11 11.29
C ALA A 201 -7.18 22.94 10.55
N LEU A 202 -6.70 21.92 11.27
CA LEU A 202 -6.09 20.70 10.69
C LEU A 202 -7.12 19.68 10.18
N LYS A 203 -8.43 19.87 10.47
CA LYS A 203 -9.57 19.09 9.97
C LYS A 203 -9.51 17.59 10.30
N GLY A 204 -10.26 16.76 9.54
CA GLY A 204 -10.45 15.32 9.78
C GLY A 204 -9.15 14.49 9.76
N ALA A 205 -8.11 14.97 9.10
CA ALA A 205 -6.82 14.28 8.99
C ALA A 205 -6.25 13.88 10.37
N ILE A 206 -6.35 14.76 11.37
CA ILE A 206 -5.76 14.51 12.70
C ILE A 206 -6.61 13.61 13.61
N VAL A 207 -7.82 13.20 13.20
CA VAL A 207 -8.73 12.39 14.04
C VAL A 207 -8.08 11.10 14.57
N PRO A 208 -7.34 10.31 13.77
CA PRO A 208 -6.63 9.13 14.28
C PRO A 208 -5.58 9.47 15.34
N LEU A 209 -4.93 10.63 15.25
CA LEU A 209 -3.97 11.11 16.26
C LEU A 209 -4.68 11.54 17.54
N LEU A 210 -5.77 12.30 17.41
CA LEU A 210 -6.58 12.74 18.56
C LEU A 210 -7.16 11.54 19.34
N LYS A 211 -7.55 10.46 18.66
CA LYS A 211 -8.05 9.23 19.33
C LYS A 211 -7.04 8.63 20.30
N LYS A 212 -5.73 8.76 20.05
CA LYS A 212 -4.69 8.28 20.98
C LYS A 212 -4.68 9.07 22.29
N HIS A 213 -5.13 10.32 22.27
CA HIS A 213 -5.16 11.22 23.43
C HIS A 213 -6.44 11.12 24.26
N LEU A 214 -7.43 10.31 23.83
CA LEU A 214 -8.63 10.03 24.63
C LEU A 214 -8.32 9.29 25.94
N SER A 215 -7.16 8.65 26.04
CA SER A 215 -6.67 8.02 27.27
C SER A 215 -5.79 8.94 28.14
N SER A 216 -5.76 10.25 27.86
CA SER A 216 -5.02 11.21 28.69
C SER A 216 -5.47 11.15 30.16
N THR A 217 -4.57 11.38 31.10
CA THR A 217 -4.88 11.41 32.54
C THR A 217 -5.73 12.62 32.93
N ASP A 218 -5.56 13.74 32.23
CA ASP A 218 -6.29 14.99 32.46
C ASP A 218 -7.74 14.90 31.92
N PRO A 219 -8.76 15.01 32.80
CA PRO A 219 -10.16 14.96 32.39
C PRO A 219 -10.56 16.10 31.44
N GLU A 220 -9.97 17.29 31.55
CA GLU A 220 -10.28 18.44 30.69
C GLU A 220 -9.76 18.19 29.27
N VAL A 221 -8.51 17.73 29.13
CA VAL A 221 -7.94 17.37 27.82
C VAL A 221 -8.78 16.28 27.16
N ARG A 222 -9.17 15.22 27.90
CA ARG A 222 -10.04 14.17 27.34
C ARG A 222 -11.37 14.72 26.85
N HIS A 223 -12.00 15.61 27.62
CA HIS A 223 -13.29 16.21 27.25
C HIS A 223 -13.18 17.05 25.98
N ARG A 224 -12.17 17.92 25.89
CA ARG A 224 -11.93 18.77 24.70
C ARG A 224 -11.55 17.96 23.47
N VAL A 225 -10.69 16.96 23.63
CA VAL A 225 -10.32 16.04 22.53
C VAL A 225 -11.56 15.30 22.02
N LYS A 226 -12.45 14.85 22.91
CA LYS A 226 -13.71 14.20 22.52
C LYS A 226 -14.61 15.17 21.73
N GLN A 227 -14.79 16.40 22.20
CA GLN A 227 -15.55 17.43 21.49
C GLN A 227 -14.98 17.72 20.10
N LEU A 228 -13.64 17.81 19.98
CA LEU A 228 -12.97 17.99 18.70
C LEU A 228 -13.24 16.80 17.76
N ILE A 229 -13.16 15.57 18.25
CA ILE A 229 -13.44 14.37 17.44
C ILE A 229 -14.90 14.35 16.97
N GLU A 230 -15.85 14.70 17.84
CA GLU A 230 -17.28 14.80 17.46
C GLU A 230 -17.49 15.89 16.39
N LYS A 231 -16.94 17.09 16.61
CA LYS A 231 -17.02 18.21 15.66
C LYS A 231 -16.39 17.91 14.30
N LEU A 232 -15.26 17.20 14.29
CA LEU A 232 -14.56 16.81 13.06
C LEU A 232 -15.23 15.61 12.37
N GLY A 233 -15.77 14.67 13.14
CA GLY A 233 -16.40 13.45 12.64
C GLY A 233 -17.78 13.68 12.00
N GLU A 234 -18.54 14.68 12.45
CA GLU A 234 -19.82 15.04 11.83
C GLU A 234 -19.65 15.67 10.43
N GLY A 235 -18.52 16.31 10.17
CA GLY A 235 -18.18 16.90 8.87
C GLY A 235 -17.70 15.88 7.84
N GLU A 236 -17.14 14.76 8.31
CA GLU A 236 -16.67 13.65 7.48
C GLU A 236 -17.75 12.57 7.40
N LYS A 237 -19.00 12.98 7.12
CA LYS A 237 -19.94 12.05 6.50
C LYS A 237 -19.20 11.58 5.25
N PRO A 238 -18.79 10.30 5.13
CA PRO A 238 -18.10 9.84 3.95
C PRO A 238 -18.98 10.28 2.81
N ALA A 239 -18.41 11.07 1.88
CA ALA A 239 -19.09 11.35 0.63
C ALA A 239 -19.66 10.00 0.21
N GLY A 240 -20.99 9.89 0.16
CA GLY A 240 -21.68 8.63 -0.09
C GLY A 240 -21.01 7.95 -1.29
N PRO A 241 -21.09 6.62 -1.43
CA PRO A 241 -20.23 5.82 -2.31
C PRO A 241 -20.33 6.15 -3.82
N ASP A 242 -19.93 7.35 -4.22
CA ASP A 242 -18.87 7.57 -5.19
C ASP A 242 -17.55 7.18 -4.49
N GLY A 243 -17.37 5.99 -3.91
CA GLY A 243 -17.09 4.85 -4.76
C GLY A 243 -16.23 5.35 -5.92
N PRO A 244 -14.87 5.41 -5.82
CA PRO A 244 -14.05 5.84 -6.96
C PRO A 244 -14.61 5.09 -8.17
N PRO A 245 -15.13 5.79 -9.20
CA PRO A 245 -16.02 5.21 -10.21
C PRO A 245 -15.40 3.91 -10.70
N GLY A 246 -15.98 2.78 -10.28
CA GLY A 246 -15.40 1.44 -10.37
C GLY A 246 -13.93 1.38 -10.77
N MET A 247 -12.98 1.73 -9.90
CA MET A 247 -11.56 1.72 -10.29
C MET A 247 -10.94 0.32 -10.44
N PHE A 248 -11.66 -0.71 -10.02
CA PHE A 248 -11.47 -2.08 -10.49
C PHE A 248 -12.80 -2.62 -11.03
N GLY A 249 -13.44 -1.83 -11.90
CA GLY A 249 -14.55 -2.30 -12.72
C GLY A 249 -14.13 -3.63 -13.34
N GLY A 250 -14.82 -4.69 -12.93
CA GLY A 250 -14.46 -6.06 -13.24
C GLY A 250 -14.12 -6.18 -14.71
N ALA A 251 -12.98 -6.82 -14.99
CA ALA A 251 -12.66 -7.27 -16.33
C ALA A 251 -13.94 -7.90 -16.90
N ALA A 252 -14.52 -7.26 -17.91
CA ALA A 252 -15.61 -7.83 -18.66
C ALA A 252 -15.10 -9.19 -19.14
N VAL A 253 -15.65 -10.26 -18.57
CA VAL A 253 -15.46 -11.61 -19.06
C VAL A 253 -15.95 -11.56 -20.49
N ILE A 254 -15.03 -11.50 -21.44
CA ILE A 254 -15.36 -11.65 -22.86
C ILE A 254 -15.81 -13.10 -23.00
N PRO A 255 -17.09 -13.38 -23.32
CA PRO A 255 -17.50 -14.75 -23.59
C PRO A 255 -16.74 -15.21 -24.83
N GLY A 256 -15.89 -16.22 -24.67
CA GLY A 256 -15.23 -16.90 -25.78
C GLY A 256 -16.27 -17.55 -26.67
N GLY A 257 -16.26 -17.18 -27.96
CA GLY A 257 -16.86 -17.95 -29.04
C GLY A 257 -15.89 -19.00 -29.57
#